data_AF-A0AA41SNJ5-F1
#
_entry.id   AF-A0AA41SNJ5-F1
#
_cell.length_a   1.000
_cell.length_b   1.000
_cell.length_c   1.000
_cell.angle_alpha   90.00
_cell.angle_beta   90.00
_cell.angle_gamma   90.00
#
_symmetry.space_group_name_H-M   'P 1'
#
loop_
_entity.id
_entity.type
_entity.pdbx_description
1 polymer ?
#
loop_
_entity_poly.entity_id
_entity_poly.type
_entity_poly.pdbx_seq_one_letter_code
_entity_poly.pdbx_strand_id
1 'polypeptide(L)'
;VCWEKFARYFEVELKEVKLSVGYYVMDPVKAVEMVDENTICVAAILGSTLTGEFEDVKTLNDLLTAKNKEMGYDTPIHVDAASGGFIAPFLYPELEWDFRLPLVKSINVSGHKYGLVYAGVGWVVWRSKNDLPDELIFHINYLGADQPTFTLNFSK
;
A
#
# COMPACT_ATOMS: atom_id res chain seq x y z
N VAL A 1 6.63 -8.05 8.91
CA VAL A 1 5.73 -9.21 9.16
C VAL A 1 4.76 -9.52 8.01
N CYS A 2 3.70 -8.73 7.73
CA CYS A 2 2.73 -9.09 6.66
C CYS A 2 3.35 -9.07 5.26
N TRP A 3 4.19 -8.08 4.97
CA TRP A 3 4.93 -7.97 3.70
C TRP A 3 5.88 -9.14 3.44
N GLU A 4 6.61 -9.63 4.46
CA GLU A 4 7.42 -10.84 4.36
C GLU A 4 6.59 -12.10 4.09
N LYS A 5 5.38 -12.20 4.66
CA LYS A 5 4.45 -13.31 4.38
C LYS A 5 3.98 -13.25 2.93
N PHE A 6 3.57 -12.08 2.44
CA PHE A 6 3.21 -11.88 1.04
C PHE A 6 4.36 -12.31 0.12
N ALA A 7 5.56 -11.74 0.33
CA ALA A 7 6.74 -12.05 -0.45
C ALA A 7 7.03 -13.56 -0.50
N ARG A 8 6.95 -14.24 0.65
CA ARG A 8 7.20 -15.68 0.73
C ARG A 8 6.11 -16.53 0.08
N TYR A 9 4.84 -16.20 0.27
CA TYR A 9 3.72 -17.02 -0.20
C TYR A 9 3.41 -16.83 -1.68
N PHE A 10 3.68 -15.64 -2.21
CA PHE A 10 3.43 -15.28 -3.60
C PHE A 10 4.72 -15.21 -4.43
N GLU A 11 5.83 -15.73 -3.89
CA GLU A 11 7.11 -15.86 -4.58
C GLU A 11 7.64 -14.54 -5.16
N VAL A 12 7.47 -13.44 -4.39
CA VAL A 12 7.95 -12.11 -4.74
C VAL A 12 9.24 -11.81 -3.96
N GLU A 13 10.26 -11.29 -4.65
CA GLU A 13 11.48 -10.80 -4.00
C GLU A 13 11.17 -9.55 -3.16
N LEU A 14 11.57 -9.56 -1.90
CA LEU A 14 11.43 -8.40 -1.00
C LEU A 14 12.75 -7.61 -0.92
N LYS A 15 12.81 -6.48 -1.63
CA LYS A 15 13.92 -5.52 -1.53
C LYS A 15 13.65 -4.52 -0.41
N GLU A 16 14.40 -4.64 0.70
CA GLU A 16 14.25 -3.78 1.87
C GLU A 16 15.29 -2.67 1.91
N VAL A 17 14.85 -1.41 1.98
CA VAL A 17 15.72 -0.28 2.32
C VAL A 17 16.19 -0.43 3.77
N LYS A 18 17.49 -0.56 3.98
CA LYS A 18 18.06 -0.75 5.32
C LYS A 18 18.04 0.55 6.13
N LEU A 19 17.58 0.43 7.38
CA LEU A 19 17.53 1.52 8.34
C LEU A 19 18.93 2.00 8.74
N SER A 20 19.01 3.22 9.24
CA SER A 20 20.23 3.80 9.79
C SER A 20 19.95 4.37 11.18
N VAL A 21 20.98 4.49 12.02
CA VAL A 21 20.81 5.09 13.35
C VAL A 21 20.33 6.54 13.18
N GLY A 22 19.22 6.90 13.84
CA GLY A 22 18.59 8.21 13.69
C GLY A 22 17.67 8.36 12.47
N TYR A 23 17.49 7.31 11.65
CA TYR A 23 16.60 7.31 10.49
C TYR A 23 15.88 5.95 10.39
N TYR A 24 14.66 5.90 10.93
CA TYR A 24 13.93 4.66 11.21
C TYR A 24 12.71 4.42 10.31
N VAL A 25 12.65 5.16 9.21
CA VAL A 25 11.68 5.04 8.12
C VAL A 25 12.39 4.73 6.81
N MET A 26 11.66 4.29 5.79
CA MET A 26 12.20 4.15 4.44
C MET A 26 12.67 5.51 3.90
N ASP A 27 13.90 5.56 3.39
CA ASP A 27 14.43 6.71 2.66
C ASP A 27 13.88 6.68 1.22
N PRO A 28 13.10 7.69 0.79
CA PRO A 28 12.52 7.73 -0.55
C PRO A 28 13.56 7.65 -1.67
N VAL A 29 14.76 8.22 -1.49
CA VAL A 29 15.80 8.22 -2.51
C VAL A 29 16.32 6.79 -2.70
N LYS A 30 16.69 6.11 -1.61
CA LYS A 30 17.17 4.72 -1.66
C LYS A 30 16.10 3.76 -2.16
N ALA A 31 14.83 3.99 -1.81
CA ALA A 31 13.72 3.18 -2.30
C ALA A 31 13.64 3.27 -3.84
N VAL A 32 13.67 4.49 -4.38
CA VAL A 32 13.62 4.72 -5.83
C VAL A 32 14.86 4.17 -6.53
N GLU A 33 16.05 4.24 -5.93
CA GLU A 33 17.27 3.60 -6.46
C GLU A 33 17.11 2.09 -6.65
N MET A 34 16.44 1.40 -5.73
CA MET A 34 16.23 -0.06 -5.78
C MET A 34 15.21 -0.54 -6.82
N VAL A 35 14.39 0.37 -7.38
CA VAL A 35 13.37 0.04 -8.39
C VAL A 35 14.02 -0.39 -9.70
N ASP A 36 13.50 -1.45 -10.30
CA ASP A 36 13.87 -1.96 -11.63
C ASP A 36 12.63 -2.41 -12.41
N GLU A 37 12.82 -2.95 -13.60
CA GLU A 37 11.74 -3.41 -14.49
C GLU A 37 10.87 -4.53 -13.90
N ASN A 38 11.34 -5.24 -12.87
CA ASN A 38 10.62 -6.32 -12.21
C ASN A 38 9.87 -5.86 -10.95
N THR A 39 9.98 -4.57 -10.60
CA THR A 39 9.38 -4.04 -9.38
C THR A 39 7.88 -3.83 -9.56
N ILE A 40 7.08 -4.67 -8.88
CA ILE A 40 5.61 -4.66 -8.97
C ILE A 40 4.96 -3.46 -8.25
N CYS A 41 5.59 -2.95 -7.20
CA CYS A 41 5.19 -1.72 -6.50
C CYS A 41 6.28 -1.27 -5.51
N VAL A 42 6.19 -0.02 -5.05
CA VAL A 42 6.84 0.44 -3.83
C VAL A 42 5.79 0.56 -2.73
N ALA A 43 6.00 -0.12 -1.60
CA ALA A 43 5.09 -0.07 -0.46
C ALA A 43 5.59 0.93 0.59
N ALA A 44 4.92 2.08 0.71
CA ALA A 44 5.22 3.09 1.73
C ALA A 44 4.33 2.90 2.97
N ILE A 45 4.88 3.16 4.16
CA ILE A 45 4.20 2.94 5.44
C ILE A 45 3.76 4.27 6.04
N LEU A 46 2.45 4.49 6.13
CA LEU A 46 1.89 5.64 6.83
C LEU A 46 1.63 5.28 8.31
N GLY A 47 2.69 5.41 9.12
CA GLY A 47 2.67 5.13 10.55
C GLY A 47 3.39 3.83 10.88
N SER A 48 4.72 3.90 10.91
CA SER A 48 5.61 2.79 11.22
C SER A 48 5.23 2.10 12.53
N THR A 49 5.22 0.78 12.53
CA THR A 49 4.98 0.00 13.76
C THR A 49 6.12 0.12 14.79
N LEU A 50 7.29 0.61 14.37
CA LEU A 50 8.46 0.76 15.23
C LEU A 50 8.49 2.11 15.94
N THR A 51 8.19 3.19 15.21
CA THR A 51 8.36 4.57 15.69
C THR A 51 7.10 5.43 15.63
N GLY A 52 6.04 4.96 14.95
CA GLY A 52 4.83 5.75 14.67
C GLY A 52 5.00 6.80 13.57
N GLU A 53 6.21 6.94 13.02
CA GLU A 53 6.54 7.96 12.02
C GLU A 53 5.86 7.67 10.67
N PHE A 54 5.49 8.74 9.96
CA PHE A 54 4.96 8.66 8.60
C PHE A 54 6.10 8.71 7.60
N GLU A 55 6.16 7.73 6.71
CA GLU A 55 7.06 7.82 5.56
C GLU A 55 6.62 8.94 4.61
N ASP A 56 7.58 9.60 3.96
CA ASP A 56 7.31 10.71 3.04
C ASP A 56 6.83 10.19 1.66
N VAL A 57 5.55 9.82 1.62
CA VAL A 57 4.88 9.29 0.42
C VAL A 57 4.89 10.31 -0.73
N LYS A 58 4.84 11.62 -0.42
CA LYS A 58 4.87 12.67 -1.43
C LYS A 58 6.23 12.71 -2.13
N THR A 59 7.31 12.78 -1.37
CA THR A 59 8.67 12.75 -1.94
C THR A 59 8.92 11.46 -2.71
N LEU A 60 8.44 10.31 -2.20
CA LEU A 60 8.51 9.05 -2.93
C LEU A 60 7.77 9.11 -4.27
N ASN A 61 6.54 9.63 -4.30
CA ASN A 61 5.75 9.81 -5.53
C ASN A 61 6.49 10.67 -6.56
N ASP A 62 7.06 11.79 -6.13
CA ASP A 62 7.69 12.74 -7.02
C ASP A 62 8.97 12.16 -7.65
N LEU A 63 9.82 11.51 -6.83
CA LEU A 63 11.03 10.84 -7.30
C LEU A 63 10.71 9.64 -8.22
N LEU A 64 9.72 8.82 -7.85
CA LEU A 64 9.34 7.66 -8.65
C LEU A 64 8.67 8.08 -9.97
N THR A 65 7.96 9.21 -9.99
CA THR A 65 7.39 9.78 -11.23
C THR A 65 8.51 10.16 -12.21
N ALA A 66 9.59 10.77 -11.71
CA ALA A 66 10.75 11.10 -12.54
C ALA A 66 11.42 9.82 -13.10
N LYS A 67 11.63 8.80 -12.25
CA LYS A 67 12.22 7.52 -12.67
C LYS A 67 11.34 6.77 -13.68
N ASN A 68 10.03 6.71 -13.46
CA ASN A 68 9.08 6.10 -14.40
C ASN A 68 9.17 6.76 -15.79
N LYS A 69 9.24 8.10 -15.83
CA LYS A 69 9.41 8.85 -17.08
C LYS A 69 10.75 8.59 -17.77
N GLU A 70 11.83 8.50 -17.01
CA GLU A 70 13.18 8.25 -17.55
C GLU A 70 13.33 6.84 -18.12
N MET A 71 12.84 5.84 -17.39
CA MET A 71 13.05 4.43 -17.70
C MET A 71 11.93 3.81 -18.55
N GLY A 72 10.80 4.52 -18.71
CA GLY A 72 9.60 3.96 -19.36
C GLY A 72 8.87 2.94 -18.49
N TYR A 73 9.07 2.97 -17.18
CA TYR A 73 8.36 2.13 -16.22
C TYR A 73 7.01 2.75 -15.83
N ASP A 74 6.14 1.92 -15.24
CA ASP A 74 4.89 2.36 -14.61
C ASP A 74 4.79 1.81 -13.17
N THR A 75 5.89 1.91 -12.42
CA THR A 75 5.95 1.36 -11.06
C THR A 75 4.99 2.11 -10.13
N PRO A 76 4.01 1.43 -9.51
CA PRO A 76 3.01 2.06 -8.65
C PRO A 76 3.46 2.13 -7.19
N ILE A 77 2.73 2.92 -6.40
CA ILE A 77 2.84 2.99 -4.94
C ILE A 77 1.61 2.32 -4.30
N HIS A 78 1.87 1.45 -3.32
CA HIS A 78 0.89 1.02 -2.34
C HIS A 78 1.18 1.72 -1.01
N VAL A 79 0.15 2.21 -0.32
CA VAL A 79 0.32 2.79 1.02
C VAL A 79 -0.24 1.85 2.08
N ASP A 80 0.65 1.31 2.91
CA ASP A 80 0.29 0.64 4.16
C ASP A 80 -0.06 1.69 5.21
N ALA A 81 -1.33 2.10 5.19
CA ALA A 81 -1.89 3.05 6.15
C ALA A 81 -2.62 2.32 7.29
N ALA A 82 -2.15 1.12 7.69
CA ALA A 82 -2.86 0.28 8.65
C ALA A 82 -3.29 1.04 9.92
N SER A 83 -2.40 1.86 10.49
CA SER A 83 -2.70 2.80 11.60
C SER A 83 -2.98 4.20 11.09
N GLY A 84 -2.06 4.80 10.32
CA GLY A 84 -2.12 6.21 9.93
C GLY A 84 -3.33 6.59 9.09
N GLY A 85 -3.97 5.63 8.41
CA GLY A 85 -5.13 5.87 7.54
C GLY A 85 -6.38 6.38 8.26
N PHE A 86 -6.51 6.15 9.56
CA PHE A 86 -7.55 6.76 10.41
C PHE A 86 -7.01 7.85 11.35
N ILE A 87 -5.79 8.34 11.12
CA ILE A 87 -5.19 9.46 11.87
C ILE A 87 -4.99 10.66 10.95
N ALA A 88 -4.24 10.47 9.86
CA ALA A 88 -3.82 11.55 8.98
C ALA A 88 -4.99 12.36 8.39
N PRO A 89 -6.11 11.77 7.95
CA PRO A 89 -7.25 12.55 7.45
C PRO A 89 -7.85 13.54 8.45
N PHE A 90 -7.71 13.28 9.76
CA PHE A 90 -8.35 14.08 10.80
C PHE A 90 -7.39 15.06 11.47
N LEU A 91 -6.13 14.67 11.67
CA LEU A 91 -5.13 15.51 12.35
C LEU A 91 -4.22 16.27 11.38
N TYR A 92 -4.01 15.75 10.18
CA TYR A 92 -3.07 16.28 9.19
C TYR A 92 -3.71 16.30 7.79
N PRO A 93 -4.87 16.96 7.58
CA PRO A 93 -5.61 16.90 6.32
C PRO A 93 -4.81 17.45 5.12
N GLU A 94 -3.92 18.40 5.36
CA GLU A 94 -3.05 18.99 4.33
C GLU A 94 -1.90 18.07 3.90
N LEU A 95 -1.61 17.01 4.67
CA LEU A 95 -0.57 16.04 4.29
C LEU A 95 -1.05 15.27 3.06
N GLU A 96 -0.31 15.38 1.96
CA GLU A 96 -0.56 14.59 0.75
C GLU A 96 0.12 13.22 0.90
N TRP A 97 -0.69 12.17 1.07
CA TRP A 97 -0.21 10.79 1.19
C TRP A 97 -1.11 9.77 0.50
N ASP A 98 -2.34 10.15 0.17
CA ASP A 98 -3.40 9.28 -0.33
C ASP A 98 -3.52 9.37 -1.87
N PHE A 99 -4.70 9.04 -2.41
CA PHE A 99 -4.99 9.06 -3.85
C PHE A 99 -4.83 10.43 -4.54
N ARG A 100 -4.63 11.52 -3.78
CA ARG A 100 -4.15 12.80 -4.34
C ARG A 100 -2.83 12.63 -5.10
N LEU A 101 -1.97 11.71 -4.66
CA LEU A 101 -0.70 11.39 -5.31
C LEU A 101 -0.93 10.41 -6.49
N PRO A 102 -0.55 10.73 -7.75
CA PRO A 102 -0.90 9.95 -8.94
C PRO A 102 -0.42 8.49 -8.97
N LEU A 103 0.73 8.21 -8.35
CA LEU A 103 1.29 6.86 -8.31
C LEU A 103 0.70 6.00 -7.21
N VAL A 104 -0.06 6.56 -6.25
CA VAL A 104 -0.78 5.77 -5.25
C VAL A 104 -1.96 5.07 -5.92
N LYS A 105 -1.85 3.75 -6.07
CA LYS A 105 -2.85 2.90 -6.75
C LYS A 105 -3.72 2.11 -5.79
N SER A 106 -3.22 1.83 -4.58
CA SER A 106 -4.01 1.18 -3.54
C SER A 106 -3.53 1.55 -2.13
N ILE A 107 -4.46 1.49 -1.17
CA ILE A 107 -4.24 1.83 0.23
C ILE A 107 -4.91 0.79 1.10
N ASN A 108 -4.21 0.25 2.10
CA ASN A 108 -4.83 -0.56 3.16
C ASN A 108 -5.02 0.24 4.45
N VAL A 109 -6.05 -0.08 5.23
CA VAL A 109 -6.25 0.47 6.58
C VAL A 109 -6.91 -0.55 7.52
N SER A 110 -6.50 -0.57 8.79
CA SER A 110 -7.07 -1.48 9.80
C SER A 110 -8.15 -0.76 10.60
N GLY A 111 -9.42 -1.11 10.40
CA GLY A 111 -10.54 -0.54 11.18
C GLY A 111 -10.42 -0.84 12.68
N HIS A 112 -9.81 -1.97 13.02
CA HIS A 112 -9.55 -2.37 14.41
C HIS A 112 -8.31 -1.73 15.05
N LYS A 113 -7.71 -0.73 14.41
CA LYS A 113 -6.68 0.13 15.01
C LYS A 113 -7.31 1.49 15.35
N TYR A 114 -6.90 2.55 14.67
CA TYR A 114 -7.46 3.90 14.88
C TYR A 114 -8.83 4.11 14.21
N GLY A 115 -9.37 3.09 13.52
CA GLY A 115 -10.75 3.10 13.03
C GLY A 115 -11.82 2.85 14.10
N LEU A 116 -11.40 2.60 15.36
CA LEU A 116 -12.26 2.49 16.55
C LEU A 116 -13.29 1.35 16.48
N VAL A 117 -12.97 0.26 15.79
CA VAL A 117 -13.76 -0.98 15.79
C VAL A 117 -13.03 -2.05 16.61
N TYR A 118 -13.75 -3.04 17.14
CA TYR A 118 -13.11 -4.24 17.71
C TYR A 118 -12.32 -5.02 16.64
N ALA A 119 -11.39 -5.87 17.11
CA ALA A 119 -10.58 -6.75 16.25
C ALA A 119 -11.44 -7.56 15.26
N GLY A 120 -11.01 -7.60 13.98
CA GLY A 120 -11.66 -8.41 12.94
C GLY A 120 -11.98 -7.68 11.63
N VAL A 121 -11.74 -6.37 11.52
CA VAL A 121 -12.05 -5.59 10.31
C VAL A 121 -10.85 -4.83 9.73
N GLY A 122 -10.64 -4.94 8.43
CA GLY A 122 -9.67 -4.18 7.66
C GLY A 122 -10.24 -3.84 6.28
N TRP A 123 -9.69 -2.82 5.65
CA TRP A 123 -10.12 -2.31 4.36
C TRP A 123 -8.92 -2.19 3.42
N VAL A 124 -9.15 -2.43 2.14
CA VAL A 124 -8.24 -2.08 1.06
C VAL A 124 -9.05 -1.37 0.00
N VAL A 125 -8.51 -0.28 -0.53
CA VAL A 125 -9.15 0.54 -1.56
C VAL A 125 -8.19 0.65 -2.74
N TRP A 126 -8.71 0.48 -3.94
CA TRP A 126 -8.02 0.75 -5.19
C TRP A 126 -8.43 2.12 -5.73
N ARG A 127 -7.48 2.81 -6.38
CA ARG A 127 -7.70 4.14 -6.96
C ARG A 127 -8.76 4.10 -8.05
N SER A 128 -8.70 3.12 -8.93
CA SER A 128 -9.63 2.92 -10.05
C SER A 128 -9.90 1.44 -10.28
N LYS A 129 -10.92 1.14 -11.11
CA LYS A 129 -11.23 -0.24 -11.50
C LYS A 129 -10.02 -0.93 -12.16
N ASN A 130 -9.24 -0.20 -12.96
CA ASN A 130 -8.11 -0.75 -13.69
C ASN A 130 -6.95 -1.17 -12.78
N ASP A 131 -6.92 -0.71 -11.53
CA ASP A 131 -5.88 -1.08 -10.56
C ASP A 131 -6.18 -2.41 -9.85
N LEU A 132 -7.35 -3.01 -10.10
CA LEU A 132 -7.71 -4.36 -9.66
C LEU A 132 -8.00 -5.24 -10.90
N PRO A 133 -7.08 -6.14 -11.27
CA PRO A 133 -7.28 -7.01 -12.43
C PRO A 133 -8.56 -7.85 -12.30
N ASP A 134 -9.41 -7.83 -13.34
CA ASP A 134 -10.74 -8.48 -13.33
C ASP A 134 -10.60 -10.01 -13.14
N GLU A 135 -9.49 -10.62 -13.55
CA GLU A 135 -9.20 -12.06 -13.37
C GLU A 135 -8.99 -12.48 -11.91
N LEU A 136 -8.75 -11.54 -11.00
CA LEU A 136 -8.67 -11.81 -9.57
C LEU A 136 -10.06 -11.84 -8.90
N ILE A 137 -11.10 -11.37 -9.60
CA ILE A 137 -12.46 -11.27 -9.08
C ILE A 137 -13.22 -12.57 -9.36
N PHE A 138 -13.66 -13.23 -8.29
CA PHE A 138 -14.54 -14.40 -8.39
C PHE A 138 -15.99 -13.97 -8.37
N HIS A 139 -16.76 -14.48 -9.33
CA HIS A 139 -18.21 -14.28 -9.45
C HIS A 139 -18.95 -15.50 -8.91
N ILE A 140 -19.67 -15.32 -7.79
CA ILE A 140 -20.37 -16.40 -7.08
C ILE A 140 -21.87 -16.21 -7.27
N ASN A 141 -22.58 -17.27 -7.67
CA ASN A 141 -24.02 -17.21 -7.98
C ASN A 141 -24.91 -18.20 -7.20
N TYR A 142 -24.33 -19.09 -6.39
CA TYR A 142 -25.09 -20.16 -5.72
C TYR A 142 -25.94 -19.68 -4.53
N LEU A 143 -25.78 -18.43 -4.10
CA LEU A 143 -26.55 -17.79 -3.02
C LEU A 143 -27.74 -16.94 -3.53
N GLY A 144 -28.00 -16.96 -4.85
CA GLY A 144 -29.22 -16.39 -5.45
C GLY A 144 -28.99 -15.29 -6.49
N ALA A 145 -27.89 -14.55 -6.41
CA ALA A 145 -27.50 -13.55 -7.39
C ALA A 145 -25.96 -13.52 -7.55
N ASP A 146 -25.48 -12.91 -8.63
CA ASP A 146 -24.04 -12.72 -8.85
C ASP A 146 -23.43 -11.78 -7.79
N GLN A 147 -22.34 -12.23 -7.18
CA GLN A 147 -21.61 -11.51 -6.15
C GLN A 147 -20.12 -11.49 -6.51
N PRO A 148 -19.55 -10.33 -6.91
CA PRO A 148 -18.13 -10.19 -7.14
C PRO A 148 -17.38 -10.21 -5.82
N THR A 149 -16.42 -11.12 -5.67
CA THR A 149 -15.65 -11.32 -4.45
C THR A 149 -14.15 -11.35 -4.75
N PHE A 150 -13.39 -10.63 -3.93
CA PHE A 150 -11.93 -10.67 -3.95
C PHE A 150 -11.42 -10.71 -2.51
N THR A 151 -11.36 -11.91 -1.95
CA THR A 151 -10.96 -12.15 -0.56
C THR A 151 -10.25 -13.48 -0.43
N LEU A 152 -9.32 -13.57 0.53
CA LEU A 152 -8.71 -14.86 0.93
C LEU A 152 -9.62 -15.68 1.84
N ASN A 153 -10.56 -15.03 2.54
CA ASN A 153 -11.54 -15.69 3.41
C ASN A 153 -12.86 -15.90 2.67
N PHE A 154 -13.69 -16.82 3.17
CA PHE A 154 -15.05 -17.05 2.69
C PHE A 154 -16.12 -16.58 3.70
N SER A 155 -16.55 -17.43 4.63
CA SER A 155 -17.48 -17.07 5.70
C SER A 155 -16.79 -16.28 6.81
N LYS A 156 -17.39 -15.18 7.25
CA LYS A 156 -16.91 -14.30 8.33
C LYS A 156 -18.05 -13.45 8.90
#